data_AF-X0UUV1-F1
#
_entry.id   AF-X0UUV1-F1
#
_cell.length_a   1.000
_cell.length_b   1.000
_cell.length_c   1.000
_cell.angle_alpha   90.00
_cell.angle_beta   90.00
_cell.angle_gamma   90.00
#
_symmetry.space_group_name_H-M   'P 1'
#
loop_
_entity.id
_entity.type
_entity.pdbx_description
1 polymer ?
#
loop_
_entity_poly.entity_id
_entity_poly.type
_entity_poly.pdbx_seq_one_letter_code
_entity_poly.pdbx_strand_id
1 'polypeptide(L)'
;GASRASIVYGNGVTQYVNGTGAVTALANLAMLTGNTAGGGGGIYALQRENNGQGACDMGALPDFLPGYQSLEDAQARRKFQDRWGCDLPGDKGLTALEMIGRARESGIKGVYVVGENPALSFPQLGVVRGALASLDFLVVQDMFLTETAKLATVVLPAASFAEKEGTFTNFEGRIRRLCKALGPLGDSLPDWEIILELAGKMGYPMSYSSPQQVMSEVEELVPLYQDAGFSDTEMKGQQLAEFGCSRLANRRLYSGQFPSGFGRFSPVDYVPQS
;
A
#
# COMPACT_ATOMS: atom_id res chain seq x y z
N GLY A 1 -11.39 32.99 -15.74
CA GLY A 1 -11.18 31.77 -14.93
C GLY A 1 -9.94 31.07 -15.42
N ALA A 2 -9.26 30.28 -14.58
CA ALA A 2 -8.12 29.47 -15.01
C ALA A 2 -8.57 28.41 -16.03
N SER A 3 -7.82 28.23 -17.11
CA SER A 3 -8.11 27.24 -18.16
C SER A 3 -7.68 25.82 -17.78
N ARG A 4 -6.75 25.69 -16.82
CA ARG A 4 -6.28 24.44 -16.22
C ARG A 4 -5.96 24.67 -14.75
N ALA A 5 -6.41 23.76 -13.89
CA ALA A 5 -6.14 23.77 -12.47
C ALA A 5 -5.91 22.33 -11.96
N SER A 6 -5.12 22.20 -10.89
CA SER A 6 -4.90 20.92 -10.22
C SER A 6 -5.23 21.06 -8.75
N ILE A 7 -5.85 20.03 -8.19
CA ILE A 7 -6.13 19.93 -6.76
C ILE A 7 -5.03 19.06 -6.15
N VAL A 8 -4.30 19.62 -5.20
CA VAL A 8 -3.30 18.88 -4.42
C VAL A 8 -3.74 18.93 -2.97
N TYR A 9 -3.91 17.77 -2.34
CA TYR A 9 -4.30 17.66 -0.95
C TYR A 9 -3.45 16.61 -0.23
N GLY A 10 -3.37 16.71 1.09
CA GLY A 10 -2.68 15.73 1.92
C GLY A 10 -3.53 15.29 3.10
N ASN A 11 -2.88 14.74 4.11
CA ASN A 11 -3.55 14.13 5.26
C ASN A 11 -4.45 15.08 6.08
N GLY A 12 -4.26 16.41 5.97
CA GLY A 12 -5.15 17.39 6.59
C GLY A 12 -6.60 17.35 6.09
N VAL A 13 -6.84 16.75 4.91
CA VAL A 13 -8.20 16.50 4.40
C VAL A 13 -8.70 15.12 4.83
N THR A 14 -7.85 14.09 4.75
CA THR A 14 -8.27 12.69 4.97
C THR A 14 -8.39 12.33 6.45
N GLN A 15 -7.63 12.97 7.33
CA GLN A 15 -7.65 12.73 8.79
C GLN A 15 -8.74 13.52 9.52
N TYR A 16 -9.72 14.07 8.79
CA TYR A 16 -10.89 14.72 9.35
C TYR A 16 -12.05 13.75 9.52
N VAL A 17 -12.97 14.05 10.45
CA VAL A 17 -14.14 13.20 10.75
C VAL A 17 -14.94 12.86 9.47
N ASN A 18 -15.04 13.81 8.53
CA ASN A 18 -15.67 13.60 7.22
C ASN A 18 -14.65 13.68 6.07
N GLY A 19 -13.48 13.06 6.23
CA GLY A 19 -12.42 13.09 5.22
C GLY A 19 -12.86 12.50 3.87
N THR A 20 -13.61 11.40 3.88
CA THR A 20 -14.19 10.80 2.67
C THR A 20 -15.08 11.78 1.93
N GLY A 21 -16.01 12.45 2.63
CA GLY A 21 -16.87 13.47 2.03
C GLY A 21 -16.08 14.63 1.44
N ALA A 22 -15.03 15.10 2.12
CA ALA A 22 -14.17 16.15 1.62
C ALA A 22 -13.45 15.74 0.31
N VAL A 23 -12.91 14.52 0.24
CA VAL A 23 -12.29 13.98 -0.99
C VAL A 23 -13.33 13.84 -2.11
N THR A 24 -14.53 13.37 -1.82
CA THR A 24 -15.64 13.31 -2.79
C THR A 24 -16.01 14.70 -3.32
N ALA A 25 -16.06 15.71 -2.45
CA ALA A 25 -16.33 17.09 -2.86
C ALA A 25 -15.24 17.65 -3.78
N LEU A 26 -13.97 17.38 -3.49
CA LEU A 26 -12.85 17.74 -4.37
C LEU A 26 -12.94 17.03 -5.72
N ALA A 27 -13.32 15.75 -5.75
CA ALA A 27 -13.55 15.01 -6.98
C ALA A 27 -14.68 15.61 -7.83
N ASN A 28 -15.82 15.92 -7.20
CA ASN A 28 -16.93 16.61 -7.85
C ASN A 28 -16.48 17.95 -8.45
N LEU A 29 -15.70 18.74 -7.72
CA LEU A 29 -15.21 20.03 -8.20
C LEU A 29 -14.30 19.88 -9.43
N ALA A 30 -13.39 18.91 -9.42
CA ALA A 30 -12.52 18.64 -10.56
C ALA A 30 -13.32 18.20 -11.80
N MET A 31 -14.32 17.33 -11.62
CA MET A 31 -15.20 16.90 -12.70
C MET A 31 -16.06 18.06 -13.23
N LEU A 32 -16.64 18.88 -12.34
CA LEU A 32 -17.49 20.02 -12.70
C LEU A 32 -16.73 21.07 -13.52
N THR A 33 -15.45 21.27 -13.21
CA THR A 33 -14.61 22.26 -13.88
C THR A 33 -13.83 21.70 -15.08
N GLY A 34 -13.98 20.42 -15.40
CA GLY A 34 -13.23 19.74 -16.46
C GLY A 34 -11.73 19.57 -16.16
N ASN A 35 -11.30 19.84 -14.93
CA ASN A 35 -9.91 19.77 -14.48
C ASN A 35 -9.51 18.34 -14.04
N THR A 36 -9.92 17.36 -14.83
CA THR A 36 -9.46 15.97 -14.68
C THR A 36 -8.16 15.77 -15.48
N ALA A 37 -7.55 14.59 -15.36
CA ALA A 37 -6.23 14.32 -15.96
C ALA A 37 -6.19 14.52 -17.48
N GLY A 38 -7.29 14.24 -18.19
CA GLY A 38 -7.46 14.51 -19.63
C GLY A 38 -7.62 15.99 -20.00
N GLY A 39 -8.10 16.84 -19.09
CA GLY A 39 -8.26 18.30 -19.29
C GLY A 39 -6.99 19.12 -19.06
N GLY A 40 -5.88 18.47 -18.67
CA GLY A 40 -4.64 19.16 -18.31
C GLY A 40 -4.54 19.54 -16.83
N GLY A 41 -5.52 19.15 -16.00
CA GLY A 41 -5.53 19.26 -14.54
C GLY A 41 -5.31 17.90 -13.86
N GLY A 42 -5.86 17.74 -12.66
CA GLY A 42 -5.84 16.49 -11.92
C GLY A 42 -6.08 16.65 -10.43
N ILE A 43 -6.25 15.51 -9.76
CA ILE A 43 -6.33 15.43 -8.30
C ILE A 43 -5.14 14.61 -7.82
N TYR A 44 -4.37 15.17 -6.92
CA TYR A 44 -3.14 14.58 -6.39
C TYR A 44 -3.25 14.47 -4.88
N ALA A 45 -3.36 13.23 -4.40
CA ALA A 45 -3.32 12.91 -2.98
C ALA A 45 -1.85 12.70 -2.58
N LEU A 46 -1.28 13.66 -1.84
CA LEU A 46 0.06 13.53 -1.32
C LEU A 46 0.05 12.55 -0.15
N GLN A 47 0.75 11.44 -0.34
CA GLN A 47 0.99 10.45 0.72
C GLN A 47 2.24 10.82 1.51
N ARG A 48 2.27 10.42 2.79
CA ARG A 48 3.39 10.71 3.68
C ARG A 48 4.55 9.74 3.45
N GLU A 49 4.24 8.53 3.04
CA GLU A 49 5.13 7.39 2.94
C GLU A 49 5.62 7.23 1.50
N ASN A 50 6.86 6.78 1.32
CA ASN A 50 7.49 6.61 0.01
C ASN A 50 6.84 5.53 -0.87
N ASN A 51 6.17 4.56 -0.25
CA ASN A 51 5.57 3.42 -0.91
C ASN A 51 4.13 3.14 -0.44
N GLY A 52 3.43 4.14 0.13
CA GLY A 52 2.05 3.94 0.58
C GLY A 52 1.12 3.50 -0.58
N GLN A 53 1.32 4.07 -1.77
CA GLN A 53 0.60 3.67 -2.99
C GLN A 53 0.91 2.21 -3.33
N GLY A 54 2.20 1.82 -3.33
CA GLY A 54 2.60 0.46 -3.65
C GLY A 54 2.11 -0.56 -2.62
N ALA A 55 2.08 -0.22 -1.33
CA ALA A 55 1.52 -1.11 -0.31
C ALA A 55 0.03 -1.38 -0.56
N CYS A 56 -0.76 -0.34 -0.85
CA CYS A 56 -2.16 -0.49 -1.23
C CYS A 56 -2.31 -1.29 -2.53
N ASP A 57 -1.49 -1.00 -3.55
CA ASP A 57 -1.48 -1.72 -4.82
C ASP A 57 -1.17 -3.21 -4.65
N MET A 58 -0.33 -3.58 -3.67
CA MET A 58 0.01 -4.97 -3.34
C MET A 58 -0.99 -5.62 -2.36
N GLY A 59 -2.13 -4.99 -2.08
CA GLY A 59 -3.16 -5.58 -1.23
C GLY A 59 -2.84 -5.57 0.26
N ALA A 60 -2.01 -4.64 0.74
CA ALA A 60 -1.85 -4.37 2.19
C ALA A 60 -3.09 -3.64 2.74
N LEU A 61 -4.27 -4.14 2.42
CA LEU A 61 -5.60 -3.64 2.74
C LEU A 61 -6.46 -4.84 3.18
N PRO A 62 -7.35 -4.66 4.17
CA PRO A 62 -8.10 -5.79 4.73
C PRO A 62 -9.13 -6.39 3.76
N ASP A 63 -9.49 -5.68 2.69
CA ASP A 63 -10.62 -5.98 1.81
C ASP A 63 -10.23 -6.21 0.35
N PHE A 64 -8.95 -6.09 -0.01
CA PHE A 64 -8.47 -6.21 -1.39
C PHE A 64 -7.26 -7.14 -1.53
N LEU A 65 -7.31 -7.98 -2.55
CA LEU A 65 -6.15 -8.64 -3.15
C LEU A 65 -5.33 -7.62 -3.97
N PRO A 66 -4.06 -7.93 -4.31
CA PRO A 66 -3.22 -7.07 -5.14
C PRO A 66 -3.95 -6.54 -6.39
N GLY A 67 -3.79 -5.25 -6.68
CA GLY A 67 -4.44 -4.57 -7.81
C GLY A 67 -5.85 -4.04 -7.52
N TYR A 68 -6.21 -3.83 -6.25
CA TYR A 68 -7.56 -3.42 -5.84
C TYR A 68 -8.64 -4.41 -6.27
N GLN A 69 -8.31 -5.70 -6.28
CA GLN A 69 -9.23 -6.77 -6.61
C GLN A 69 -9.96 -7.19 -5.34
N SER A 70 -11.28 -6.95 -5.26
CA SER A 70 -12.05 -7.17 -4.02
C SER A 70 -11.94 -8.61 -3.54
N LEU A 71 -11.69 -8.80 -2.24
CA LEU A 71 -11.76 -10.12 -1.61
C LEU A 71 -13.15 -10.73 -1.73
N GLU A 72 -14.22 -9.96 -1.90
CA GLU A 72 -15.59 -10.47 -2.05
C GLU A 72 -15.87 -11.02 -3.46
N ASP A 73 -15.05 -10.66 -4.46
CA ASP A 73 -15.16 -11.17 -5.83
C ASP A 73 -14.58 -12.59 -5.95
N ALA A 74 -15.47 -13.57 -6.14
CA ALA A 74 -15.09 -14.97 -6.27
C ALA A 74 -14.21 -15.27 -7.49
N GLN A 75 -14.36 -14.53 -8.59
CA GLN A 75 -13.52 -14.72 -9.77
C GLN A 75 -12.10 -14.19 -9.53
N ALA A 76 -12.00 -13.03 -8.89
CA ALA A 76 -10.72 -12.47 -8.46
C ALA A 76 -10.01 -13.45 -7.50
N ARG A 77 -10.68 -13.89 -6.44
CA ARG A 77 -10.11 -14.88 -5.49
C ARG A 77 -9.61 -16.13 -6.19
N ARG A 78 -10.41 -16.71 -7.09
CA ARG A 78 -10.06 -17.95 -7.78
C ARG A 78 -8.74 -17.84 -8.54
N LYS A 79 -8.47 -16.72 -9.20
CA LYS A 79 -7.20 -16.47 -9.89
C LYS A 79 -6.00 -16.61 -8.95
N PHE A 80 -6.08 -16.02 -7.75
CA PHE A 80 -5.01 -16.10 -6.75
C PHE A 80 -4.94 -17.48 -6.10
N GLN A 81 -6.09 -18.09 -5.78
CA GLN A 81 -6.15 -19.45 -5.24
C GLN A 81 -5.51 -20.47 -6.18
N ASP A 82 -5.78 -20.38 -7.48
CA ASP A 82 -5.19 -21.26 -8.49
C ASP A 82 -3.66 -21.09 -8.55
N ARG A 83 -3.15 -19.85 -8.40
CA ARG A 83 -1.72 -19.55 -8.44
C ARG A 83 -0.97 -19.89 -7.14
N TRP A 84 -1.62 -19.74 -6.00
CA TRP A 84 -1.05 -19.98 -4.67
C TRP A 84 -1.34 -21.38 -4.12
N GLY A 85 -2.27 -22.13 -4.72
CA GLY A 85 -2.59 -23.50 -4.30
C GLY A 85 -3.20 -23.57 -2.90
N CYS A 86 -3.89 -22.52 -2.45
CA CYS A 86 -4.60 -22.48 -1.17
C CYS A 86 -5.95 -21.78 -1.32
N ASP A 87 -6.86 -22.03 -0.37
CA ASP A 87 -8.14 -21.31 -0.31
C ASP A 87 -7.95 -19.95 0.34
N LEU A 88 -8.64 -18.94 -0.20
CA LEU A 88 -8.62 -17.57 0.32
C LEU A 88 -9.95 -17.21 0.98
N PRO A 89 -9.93 -16.45 2.09
CA PRO A 89 -11.16 -15.97 2.73
C PRO A 89 -11.94 -15.06 1.76
N GLY A 90 -13.27 -15.14 1.82
CA GLY A 90 -14.17 -14.29 1.04
C GLY A 90 -14.62 -13.02 1.77
N ASP A 91 -14.43 -12.98 3.10
CA ASP A 91 -14.84 -11.88 3.95
C ASP A 91 -13.70 -10.88 4.16
N LYS A 92 -14.06 -9.63 4.44
CA LYS A 92 -13.11 -8.57 4.76
C LYS A 92 -12.41 -8.85 6.08
N GLY A 93 -11.11 -8.59 6.11
CA GLY A 93 -10.33 -8.54 7.34
C GLY A 93 -10.66 -7.31 8.20
N LEU A 94 -9.98 -7.22 9.33
CA LEU A 94 -10.08 -6.07 10.23
C LEU A 94 -9.08 -4.99 9.81
N THR A 95 -9.51 -3.72 9.87
CA THR A 95 -8.59 -2.58 9.79
C THR A 95 -7.67 -2.54 11.02
N ALA A 96 -6.53 -1.86 10.92
CA ALA A 96 -5.59 -1.77 12.03
C ALA A 96 -6.23 -1.18 13.31
N LEU A 97 -7.13 -0.19 13.20
CA LEU A 97 -7.84 0.36 14.36
C LEU A 97 -8.86 -0.62 14.95
N GLU A 98 -9.56 -1.39 14.11
CA GLU A 98 -10.45 -2.46 14.59
C GLU A 98 -9.66 -3.57 15.27
N MET A 99 -8.47 -3.92 14.76
CA MET A 99 -7.58 -4.89 15.41
C MET A 99 -7.19 -4.43 16.82
N ILE A 100 -6.82 -3.15 16.99
CA ILE A 100 -6.55 -2.57 18.31
C ILE A 100 -7.77 -2.63 19.22
N GLY A 101 -8.97 -2.34 18.69
CA GLY A 101 -10.22 -2.49 19.43
C GLY A 101 -10.46 -3.93 19.90
N ARG A 102 -10.31 -4.91 18.99
CA ARG A 102 -10.51 -6.33 19.26
C ARG A 102 -9.46 -6.94 20.18
N ALA A 103 -8.22 -6.46 20.13
CA ALA A 103 -7.17 -6.89 21.06
C ALA A 103 -7.58 -6.60 22.52
N ARG A 104 -8.23 -5.46 22.78
CA ARG A 104 -8.74 -5.11 24.13
C ARG A 104 -9.88 -6.00 24.59
N GLU A 105 -10.74 -6.40 23.66
CA GLU A 105 -11.87 -7.31 23.91
C GLU A 105 -11.44 -8.78 23.99
N SER A 106 -10.14 -9.08 23.96
CA SER A 106 -9.58 -10.44 23.91
C SER A 106 -9.94 -11.25 22.67
N GLY A 107 -10.38 -10.59 21.58
CA GLY A 107 -10.75 -11.22 20.31
C GLY A 107 -9.57 -11.52 19.39
N ILE A 108 -8.44 -10.81 19.56
CA ILE A 108 -7.18 -11.07 18.85
C ILE A 108 -6.13 -11.50 19.87
N LYS A 109 -5.45 -12.62 19.60
CA LYS A 109 -4.42 -13.18 20.49
C LYS A 109 -3.00 -12.81 20.08
N GLY A 110 -2.77 -12.65 18.78
CA GLY A 110 -1.47 -12.24 18.29
C GLY A 110 -1.55 -11.26 17.13
N VAL A 111 -0.54 -10.40 17.04
CA VAL A 111 -0.39 -9.41 15.98
C VAL A 111 1.05 -9.46 15.48
N TYR A 112 1.20 -9.42 14.16
CA TYR A 112 2.49 -9.27 13.50
C TYR A 112 2.56 -7.89 12.85
N VAL A 113 3.39 -7.00 13.41
CA VAL A 113 3.61 -5.64 12.91
C VAL A 113 4.87 -5.64 12.05
N VAL A 114 4.78 -5.10 10.83
CA VAL A 114 5.90 -5.01 9.88
C VAL A 114 6.13 -3.55 9.52
N GLY A 115 7.31 -3.01 9.88
CA GLY A 115 7.75 -1.67 9.49
C GLY A 115 6.86 -0.51 9.99
N GLU A 116 6.12 -0.72 11.08
CA GLU A 116 5.13 0.24 11.60
C GLU A 116 5.28 0.46 13.10
N ASN A 117 4.89 1.65 13.57
CA ASN A 117 5.02 2.05 14.97
C ASN A 117 3.70 2.58 15.58
N PRO A 118 2.63 1.75 15.66
CA PRO A 118 1.33 2.16 16.17
C PRO A 118 1.37 2.71 17.60
N ALA A 119 2.28 2.23 18.45
CA ALA A 119 2.45 2.75 19.81
C ALA A 119 2.88 4.22 19.89
N LEU A 120 3.30 4.82 18.77
CA LEU A 120 3.64 6.24 18.62
C LEU A 120 2.76 6.97 17.60
N SER A 121 2.37 6.32 16.51
CA SER A 121 1.71 6.98 15.37
C SER A 121 0.18 6.98 15.41
N PHE A 122 -0.45 6.06 16.14
CA PHE A 122 -1.91 5.93 16.17
C PHE A 122 -2.57 6.91 17.15
N PRO A 123 -3.85 7.26 16.94
CA PRO A 123 -4.60 8.08 17.89
C PRO A 123 -4.78 7.35 19.22
N GLN A 124 -4.98 8.11 20.31
CA GLN A 124 -5.22 7.57 21.66
C GLN A 124 -4.11 6.60 22.13
N LEU A 125 -2.86 7.07 22.16
CA LEU A 125 -1.66 6.28 22.45
C LEU A 125 -1.78 5.38 23.69
N GLY A 126 -2.41 5.85 24.78
CA GLY A 126 -2.61 5.03 25.98
C GLY A 126 -3.47 3.79 25.72
N VAL A 127 -4.52 3.93 24.91
CA VAL A 127 -5.40 2.83 24.50
C VAL A 127 -4.65 1.85 23.61
N VAL A 128 -3.93 2.36 22.61
CA VAL A 128 -3.16 1.53 21.67
C VAL A 128 -2.07 0.74 22.39
N ARG A 129 -1.27 1.39 23.23
CA ARG A 129 -0.22 0.73 24.01
C ARG A 129 -0.78 -0.32 24.95
N GLY A 130 -1.88 -0.02 25.63
CA GLY A 130 -2.56 -0.98 26.50
C GLY A 130 -3.05 -2.21 25.74
N ALA A 131 -3.62 -2.01 24.55
CA ALA A 131 -4.08 -3.10 23.69
C ALA A 131 -2.94 -3.98 23.15
N LEU A 132 -1.83 -3.36 22.71
CA LEU A 132 -0.66 -4.09 22.23
C LEU A 132 0.01 -4.89 23.34
N ALA A 133 0.10 -4.32 24.55
CA ALA A 133 0.67 -4.98 25.71
C ALA A 133 -0.21 -6.11 26.29
N SER A 134 -1.50 -6.15 25.93
CA SER A 134 -2.42 -7.22 26.36
C SER A 134 -2.48 -8.41 25.42
N LEU A 135 -1.76 -8.38 24.29
CA LEU A 135 -1.69 -9.50 23.35
C LEU A 135 -0.90 -10.66 23.96
N ASP A 136 -1.33 -11.89 23.68
CA ASP A 136 -0.60 -13.10 24.08
C ASP A 136 0.71 -13.22 23.29
N PHE A 137 0.74 -12.71 22.05
CA PHE A 137 1.90 -12.78 21.17
C PHE A 137 2.01 -11.58 20.22
N LEU A 138 2.99 -10.72 20.45
CA LEU A 138 3.28 -9.57 19.58
C LEU A 138 4.63 -9.77 18.88
N VAL A 139 4.62 -9.85 17.55
CA VAL A 139 5.82 -9.88 16.72
C VAL A 139 5.99 -8.52 16.06
N VAL A 140 7.21 -7.97 16.11
CA VAL A 140 7.54 -6.72 15.43
C VAL A 140 8.76 -6.94 14.54
N GLN A 141 8.56 -6.79 13.23
CA GLN A 141 9.63 -6.76 12.24
C GLN A 141 9.99 -5.31 11.95
N ASP A 142 11.16 -4.87 12.40
CA ASP A 142 11.58 -3.47 12.33
C ASP A 142 13.11 -3.38 12.26
N MET A 143 13.61 -2.28 11.70
CA MET A 143 15.03 -1.96 11.66
C MET A 143 15.52 -1.34 12.99
N PHE A 144 14.59 -0.78 13.79
CA PHE A 144 14.90 -0.17 15.08
C PHE A 144 14.05 -0.76 16.21
N LEU A 145 14.57 -0.66 17.43
CA LEU A 145 13.81 -0.95 18.65
C LEU A 145 12.85 0.22 18.97
N THR A 146 11.78 0.34 18.17
CA THR A 146 10.73 1.36 18.27
C THR A 146 9.88 1.21 19.54
N GLU A 147 9.02 2.19 19.82
CA GLU A 147 8.04 2.14 20.92
C GLU A 147 7.14 0.91 20.83
N THR A 148 6.79 0.49 19.62
CA THR A 148 6.02 -0.75 19.39
C THR A 148 6.89 -1.98 19.60
N ALA A 149 8.12 -2.00 19.05
CA ALA A 149 9.05 -3.13 19.22
C ALA A 149 9.41 -3.40 20.69
N LYS A 150 9.47 -2.35 21.54
CA LYS A 150 9.69 -2.48 22.98
C LYS A 150 8.58 -3.22 23.73
N LEU A 151 7.38 -3.28 23.16
CA LEU A 151 6.25 -4.03 23.71
C LEU A 151 6.20 -5.47 23.18
N ALA A 152 7.01 -5.81 22.17
CA ALA A 152 6.92 -7.06 21.45
C ALA A 152 7.42 -8.25 22.29
N THR A 153 6.78 -9.41 22.07
CA THR A 153 7.28 -10.70 22.54
C THR A 153 8.50 -11.12 21.74
N VAL A 154 8.49 -10.86 20.42
CA VAL A 154 9.58 -11.18 19.49
C VAL A 154 9.85 -9.97 18.60
N VAL A 155 11.12 -9.62 18.44
CA VAL A 155 11.57 -8.62 17.47
C VAL A 155 12.37 -9.34 16.38
N LEU A 156 11.99 -9.14 15.12
CA LEU A 156 12.68 -9.67 13.96
C LEU A 156 13.44 -8.53 13.26
N PRO A 157 14.78 -8.55 13.23
CA PRO A 157 15.56 -7.44 12.69
C PRO A 157 15.42 -7.35 11.17
N ALA A 158 14.83 -6.27 10.67
CA ALA A 158 14.64 -6.02 9.25
C ALA A 158 15.77 -5.17 8.66
N ALA A 159 16.18 -5.49 7.44
CA ALA A 159 17.17 -4.72 6.70
C ALA A 159 16.61 -3.35 6.25
N SER A 160 17.45 -2.32 6.29
CA SER A 160 17.14 -0.98 5.81
C SER A 160 17.02 -0.93 4.28
N PHE A 161 16.58 0.21 3.75
CA PHE A 161 16.47 0.42 2.30
C PHE A 161 17.82 0.28 1.57
N ALA A 162 18.94 0.57 2.23
CA ALA A 162 20.27 0.49 1.63
C ALA A 162 20.77 -0.98 1.53
N GLU A 163 20.18 -1.89 2.29
CA GLU A 163 20.64 -3.27 2.46
C GLU A 163 19.82 -4.28 1.66
N LYS A 164 18.74 -3.82 1.03
CA LYS A 164 17.82 -4.63 0.22
C LYS A 164 17.56 -4.02 -1.14
N GLU A 165 17.03 -4.84 -2.04
CA GLU A 165 16.56 -4.41 -3.35
C GLU A 165 15.05 -4.64 -3.48
N GLY A 166 14.44 -4.01 -4.47
CA GLY A 166 13.01 -4.12 -4.71
C GLY A 166 12.49 -2.96 -5.54
N THR A 167 11.25 -2.56 -5.28
CA THR A 167 10.65 -1.38 -5.90
C THR A 167 9.81 -0.60 -4.90
N PHE A 168 9.59 0.69 -5.18
CA PHE A 168 8.55 1.49 -4.54
C PHE A 168 7.71 2.19 -5.60
N THR A 169 6.43 2.39 -5.32
CA THR A 169 5.47 3.13 -6.15
C THR A 169 5.19 4.45 -5.44
N ASN A 170 5.58 5.56 -6.07
CA ASN A 170 5.39 6.89 -5.49
C ASN A 170 3.93 7.37 -5.60
N PHE A 171 3.62 8.53 -5.04
CA PHE A 171 2.27 9.13 -5.07
C PHE A 171 1.76 9.48 -6.49
N GLU A 172 2.62 9.49 -7.51
CA GLU A 172 2.24 9.67 -8.91
C GLU A 172 1.92 8.33 -9.61
N GLY A 173 2.01 7.21 -8.88
CA GLY A 173 1.88 5.87 -9.44
C GLY A 173 3.11 5.39 -10.22
N ARG A 174 4.26 6.07 -10.09
CA ARG A 174 5.51 5.68 -10.75
C ARG A 174 6.27 4.67 -9.91
N ILE A 175 6.52 3.51 -10.51
CA ILE A 175 7.35 2.45 -9.96
C ILE A 175 8.83 2.84 -10.13
N ARG A 176 9.61 2.70 -9.06
CA ARG A 176 11.03 2.99 -9.01
C ARG A 176 11.77 1.80 -8.42
N ARG A 177 12.90 1.45 -9.03
CA ARG A 177 13.77 0.39 -8.51
C ARG A 177 14.51 0.89 -7.27
N LEU A 178 14.58 0.04 -6.26
CA LEU A 178 15.48 0.16 -5.13
C LEU A 178 16.65 -0.79 -5.36
N CYS A 179 17.86 -0.23 -5.42
CA CYS A 179 19.09 -1.00 -5.58
C CYS A 179 19.79 -1.15 -4.23
N LYS A 180 20.24 -2.38 -3.95
CA LYS A 180 21.03 -2.69 -2.77
C LYS A 180 22.40 -2.00 -2.86
N ALA A 181 22.73 -1.22 -1.84
CA ALA A 181 24.02 -0.52 -1.71
C ALA A 181 24.98 -1.23 -0.76
N LEU A 182 24.46 -1.93 0.25
CA LEU A 182 25.19 -2.63 1.31
C LEU A 182 24.65 -4.05 1.50
N GLY A 183 25.44 -4.94 2.09
CA GLY A 183 24.91 -6.20 2.63
C GLY A 183 24.11 -5.95 3.92
N PRO A 184 23.14 -6.82 4.28
CA PRO A 184 22.45 -6.74 5.57
C PRO A 184 23.45 -6.76 6.73
N LEU A 185 23.22 -5.90 7.71
CA LEU A 185 24.06 -5.77 8.90
C LEU A 185 23.59 -6.72 10.01
N GLY A 186 24.55 -7.30 10.72
CA GLY A 186 24.27 -8.25 11.80
C GLY A 186 23.43 -9.43 11.32
N ASP A 187 22.40 -9.77 12.09
CA ASP A 187 21.45 -10.83 11.76
C ASP A 187 20.20 -10.30 11.03
N SER A 188 20.25 -9.07 10.51
CA SER A 188 19.11 -8.51 9.77
C SER A 188 18.94 -9.21 8.43
N LEU A 189 17.68 -9.33 8.00
CA LEU A 189 17.31 -9.89 6.70
C LEU A 189 16.38 -8.92 5.97
N PRO A 190 16.40 -8.89 4.62
CA PRO A 190 15.34 -8.25 3.85
C PRO A 190 13.97 -8.75 4.28
N ASP A 191 12.99 -7.85 4.36
CA ASP A 191 11.65 -8.16 4.89
C ASP A 191 11.00 -9.38 4.23
N TRP A 192 11.18 -9.52 2.92
CA TRP A 192 10.61 -10.63 2.15
C TRP A 192 11.24 -11.97 2.54
N GLU A 193 12.55 -12.03 2.82
CA GLU A 193 13.23 -13.27 3.23
C GLU A 193 12.71 -13.75 4.59
N ILE A 194 12.47 -12.83 5.53
CA ILE A 194 11.86 -13.16 6.84
C ILE A 194 10.49 -13.80 6.65
N ILE A 195 9.67 -13.26 5.74
CA ILE A 195 8.34 -13.81 5.42
C ILE A 195 8.45 -15.19 4.77
N LEU A 196 9.40 -15.42 3.86
CA LEU A 196 9.63 -16.73 3.25
C LEU A 196 10.03 -17.78 4.31
N GLU A 197 10.95 -17.42 5.21
CA GLU A 197 11.38 -18.31 6.29
C GLU A 197 10.23 -18.65 7.24
N LEU A 198 9.43 -17.66 7.62
CA LEU A 198 8.26 -17.85 8.47
C LEU A 198 7.24 -18.76 7.79
N ALA A 199 6.91 -18.51 6.53
CA ALA A 199 5.97 -19.32 5.77
C ALA A 199 6.45 -20.78 5.63
N GLY A 200 7.74 -20.99 5.35
CA GLY A 200 8.35 -22.32 5.31
C GLY A 200 8.23 -23.06 6.64
N LYS A 201 8.47 -22.38 7.77
CA LYS A 201 8.29 -22.95 9.12
C LYS A 201 6.82 -23.25 9.45
N MET A 202 5.88 -22.52 8.83
CA MET A 202 4.44 -22.74 8.96
C MET A 202 3.88 -23.80 8.00
N GLY A 203 4.73 -24.44 7.19
CA GLY A 203 4.33 -25.52 6.27
C GLY A 203 3.90 -25.05 4.88
N TYR A 204 4.14 -23.79 4.54
CA TYR A 204 3.88 -23.21 3.21
C TYR A 204 5.18 -22.65 2.61
N PRO A 205 6.07 -23.51 2.07
CA PRO A 205 7.32 -23.06 1.49
C PRO A 205 7.08 -22.28 0.19
N MET A 206 7.63 -21.07 0.13
CA MET A 206 7.59 -20.20 -1.04
C MET A 206 8.96 -20.12 -1.69
N SER A 207 9.08 -20.56 -2.94
CA SER A 207 10.37 -20.74 -3.63
C SER A 207 10.81 -19.50 -4.43
N TYR A 208 10.84 -18.33 -3.79
CA TYR A 208 11.42 -17.13 -4.41
C TYR A 208 12.88 -16.96 -3.96
N SER A 209 13.77 -16.70 -4.92
CA SER A 209 15.18 -16.42 -4.67
C SER A 209 15.54 -14.95 -4.86
N SER A 210 14.59 -14.12 -5.34
CA SER A 210 14.82 -12.69 -5.52
C SER A 210 13.52 -11.87 -5.66
N PRO A 211 13.53 -10.55 -5.35
CA PRO A 211 12.37 -9.67 -5.54
C PRO A 211 11.88 -9.58 -6.99
N GLN A 212 12.76 -9.85 -7.96
CA GLN A 212 12.44 -9.93 -9.38
C GLN A 212 11.38 -11.00 -9.65
N GLN A 213 11.53 -12.19 -9.04
CA GLN A 213 10.58 -13.29 -9.22
C GLN A 213 9.23 -12.97 -8.59
N VAL A 214 9.22 -12.26 -7.46
CA VAL A 214 7.99 -11.75 -6.85
C VAL A 214 7.31 -10.77 -7.79
N MET A 215 8.05 -9.84 -8.39
CA MET A 215 7.49 -8.90 -9.38
C MET A 215 6.96 -9.62 -10.62
N SER A 216 7.63 -10.67 -11.12
CA SER A 216 7.11 -11.47 -12.23
C SER A 216 5.73 -12.07 -11.93
N GLU A 217 5.51 -12.55 -10.70
CA GLU A 217 4.19 -13.02 -10.28
C GLU A 217 3.18 -11.88 -10.12
N VAL A 218 3.60 -10.72 -9.61
CA VAL A 218 2.75 -9.54 -9.55
C VAL A 218 2.30 -9.12 -10.95
N GLU A 219 3.19 -9.12 -11.95
CA GLU A 219 2.84 -8.80 -13.34
C GLU A 219 1.84 -9.80 -13.95
N GLU A 220 1.93 -11.08 -13.57
CA GLU A 220 0.98 -12.14 -13.95
C GLU A 220 -0.41 -11.89 -13.33
N LEU A 221 -0.43 -11.59 -12.03
CA LEU A 221 -1.67 -11.52 -11.24
C LEU A 221 -2.34 -10.15 -11.24
N VAL A 222 -1.61 -9.08 -11.50
CA VAL A 222 -2.04 -7.70 -11.33
C VAL A 222 -1.94 -6.97 -12.67
N PRO A 223 -3.05 -6.80 -13.42
CA PRO A 223 -3.05 -6.05 -14.67
C PRO A 223 -2.52 -4.61 -14.52
N LEU A 224 -2.72 -4.01 -13.35
CA LEU A 224 -2.16 -2.69 -13.02
C LEU A 224 -0.62 -2.69 -13.06
N TYR A 225 0.05 -3.83 -12.91
CA TYR A 225 1.51 -3.94 -12.94
C TYR A 225 2.03 -4.62 -14.21
N GLN A 226 1.18 -5.03 -15.14
CA GLN A 226 1.62 -5.60 -16.41
C GLN A 226 2.62 -4.67 -17.12
N ASP A 227 3.69 -5.29 -17.63
CA ASP A 227 4.82 -4.64 -18.28
C ASP A 227 5.62 -3.69 -17.37
N ALA A 228 5.40 -3.65 -16.04
CA ALA A 228 6.18 -2.83 -15.11
C ALA A 228 7.68 -3.05 -15.28
N GLY A 229 8.08 -4.31 -15.48
CA GLY A 229 9.43 -4.77 -15.70
C GLY A 229 10.31 -4.51 -14.49
N PHE A 230 10.92 -5.54 -13.90
CA PHE A 230 12.06 -5.36 -12.99
C PHE A 230 13.34 -4.97 -13.77
N SER A 231 13.24 -4.00 -14.68
CA SER A 231 14.33 -3.57 -15.57
C SER A 231 14.81 -2.17 -15.20
N ASP A 232 16.12 -1.96 -15.37
CA ASP A 232 16.85 -0.74 -15.01
C ASP A 232 16.26 0.51 -15.66
N THR A 233 15.35 1.17 -14.93
CA THR A 233 14.77 2.45 -15.34
C THR A 233 15.72 3.63 -15.10
N GLU A 234 17.00 3.40 -14.78
CA GLU A 234 17.95 4.43 -14.35
C GLU A 234 19.17 4.70 -15.27
N MET A 235 19.22 4.17 -16.49
CA MET A 235 20.28 4.55 -17.46
C MET A 235 19.78 5.21 -18.74
N LYS A 236 18.61 5.89 -18.71
CA LYS A 236 18.18 6.80 -19.79
C LYS A 236 17.51 8.08 -19.27
N GLY A 237 18.16 8.74 -18.31
CA GLY A 237 17.76 10.05 -17.77
C GLY A 237 17.78 11.21 -18.78
N GLN A 238 18.05 10.99 -20.07
CA GLN A 238 18.11 12.05 -21.09
C GLN A 238 17.28 11.80 -22.36
N GLN A 239 16.51 10.71 -22.47
CA GLN A 239 15.75 10.39 -23.70
C GLN A 239 14.25 10.12 -23.50
N LEU A 240 13.67 10.56 -22.39
CA LEU A 240 12.23 10.40 -22.12
C LEU A 240 11.35 11.53 -22.72
N ALA A 241 11.93 12.48 -23.45
CA ALA A 241 11.19 13.53 -24.14
C ALA A 241 10.84 13.20 -25.61
N GLU A 242 11.52 12.26 -26.27
CA GLU A 242 11.45 12.13 -27.74
C GLU A 242 10.99 10.78 -28.29
N PHE A 243 10.75 9.76 -27.47
CA PHE A 243 10.21 8.49 -27.97
C PHE A 243 8.94 8.11 -27.22
N GLY A 244 7.81 8.24 -27.91
CA GLY A 244 6.44 7.95 -27.44
C GLY A 244 6.14 6.47 -27.17
N CYS A 245 7.08 5.72 -26.60
CA CYS A 245 6.90 4.32 -26.21
C CYS A 245 7.52 4.04 -24.83
N SER A 246 6.74 4.27 -23.77
CA SER A 246 6.58 3.30 -22.68
C SER A 246 5.26 3.60 -21.96
N ARG A 247 4.35 2.61 -21.90
CA ARG A 247 3.05 2.74 -21.20
C ARG A 247 3.19 3.09 -19.71
N LEU A 248 4.40 2.97 -19.15
CA LEU A 248 4.72 3.24 -17.75
C LEU A 248 5.07 4.70 -17.46
N ALA A 249 5.68 5.44 -18.40
CA ALA A 249 6.17 6.79 -18.14
C ALA A 249 5.04 7.85 -18.07
N ASN A 250 3.88 7.56 -18.67
CA ASN A 250 2.76 8.49 -18.83
C ASN A 250 1.45 7.96 -18.25
N ARG A 251 1.48 7.37 -17.05
CA ARG A 251 0.24 7.06 -16.31
C ARG A 251 -0.35 8.33 -15.68
N ARG A 252 -0.87 9.23 -16.52
CA ARG A 252 -2.01 10.04 -16.09
C ARG A 252 -3.20 9.09 -16.02
N LEU A 253 -3.62 8.73 -14.81
CA LEU A 253 -4.90 8.05 -14.61
C LEU A 253 -5.98 8.90 -15.28
N TYR A 254 -6.71 8.34 -16.25
CA TYR A 254 -7.86 8.96 -16.93
C TYR A 254 -7.55 10.08 -17.95
N SER A 255 -6.63 9.80 -18.89
CA SER A 255 -6.58 10.54 -20.17
C SER A 255 -7.72 10.15 -21.14
N GLY A 256 -8.43 9.04 -20.86
CA GLY A 256 -9.61 8.55 -21.58
C GLY A 256 -10.86 8.46 -20.70
N GLN A 257 -11.77 7.52 -21.00
CA GLN A 257 -12.96 7.28 -20.17
C GLN A 257 -12.59 6.78 -18.77
N PHE A 258 -13.42 7.12 -17.78
CA PHE A 258 -13.33 6.52 -16.44
C PHE A 258 -13.52 4.99 -16.51
N PRO A 259 -13.03 4.18 -15.55
CA PRO A 259 -13.19 2.73 -15.57
C PRO A 259 -14.66 2.31 -15.55
N SER A 260 -15.51 3.12 -14.91
CA SER A 260 -16.97 3.02 -14.92
C SER A 260 -17.64 3.51 -16.20
N GLY A 261 -16.87 3.94 -17.21
CA GLY A 261 -17.34 4.61 -18.43
C GLY A 261 -17.61 6.11 -18.24
N PHE A 262 -18.09 6.52 -17.07
CA PHE A 262 -18.45 7.91 -16.74
C PHE A 262 -18.05 8.30 -15.31
N GLY A 263 -17.85 9.61 -15.10
CA GLY A 263 -17.64 10.18 -13.76
C GLY A 263 -18.94 10.21 -12.97
N ARG A 264 -18.88 9.92 -11.67
CA ARG A 264 -20.05 9.87 -10.78
C ARG A 264 -20.00 11.05 -9.82
N PHE A 265 -21.00 11.92 -9.88
CA PHE A 265 -21.20 12.96 -8.87
C PHE A 265 -21.96 12.38 -7.68
N SER A 266 -21.47 12.63 -6.48
CA SER A 266 -22.12 12.21 -5.22
C SER A 266 -22.38 13.43 -4.34
N PRO A 267 -23.60 13.63 -3.81
CA PRO A 267 -23.86 14.72 -2.87
C PRO A 267 -22.99 14.57 -1.62
N VAL A 268 -22.52 15.70 -1.08
CA VAL A 268 -21.70 15.75 0.14
C VAL A 268 -22.34 16.74 1.09
N ASP A 269 -22.85 16.24 2.21
CA ASP A 269 -23.41 17.06 3.27
C ASP A 269 -22.31 17.56 4.21
N TYR A 270 -22.45 18.80 4.69
CA TYR A 270 -21.57 19.34 5.71
C TYR A 270 -21.90 18.70 7.07
N VAL A 271 -20.88 18.14 7.72
CA VAL A 271 -20.99 17.58 9.06
C VAL A 271 -20.23 18.52 10.01
N PRO A 272 -20.92 19.20 10.95
CA PRO A 272 -20.26 20.04 11.95
C PRO A 272 -19.27 19.25 12.80
N GLN A 273 -18.15 19.87 13.20
CA GLN A 273 -17.31 19.32 14.29
C GLN A 273 -18.09 19.36 15.60
N SER A 274 -18.17 18.22 16.27
CA SER A 274 -18.40 18.12 17.72
C SER A 274 -17.09 18.13 18.48
#